data_AF-A0A951MDV1-F1
#
_entry.id   AF-A0A951MDV1-F1
#
_cell.length_a   1.000
_cell.length_b   1.000
_cell.length_c   1.000
_cell.angle_alpha   90.00
_cell.angle_beta   90.00
_cell.angle_gamma   90.00
#
_symmetry.space_group_name_H-M   'P 1'
#
loop_
_entity.id
_entity.type
_entity.pdbx_description
1 polymer ?
#
loop_
_entity_poly.entity_id
_entity_poly.type
_entity_poly.pdbx_seq_one_letter_code
_entity_poly.pdbx_strand_id
1 'polypeptide(L)' 'MSIILFEEKQRFNAWWLVLILLIPFGVMLYIATSQLLFHVAFGDQIINDGALLIFMGFYLIFFFFFSTFNWLLR' A
#
# COMPACT_ATOMS: atom_id res chain seq x y z
N MET A 1 -0.08 -18.87 43.89
CA MET A 1 -0.15 -17.53 43.26
C MET A 1 1.12 -17.36 42.45
N SER A 2 1.06 -17.53 41.13
CA SER A 2 2.23 -17.42 40.25
C SER A 2 2.49 -15.95 39.94
N ILE A 3 3.66 -15.45 40.35
CA ILE A 3 4.13 -14.10 40.05
C ILE A 3 4.74 -14.16 38.64
N ILE A 4 4.13 -13.47 37.67
CA ILE A 4 4.67 -13.37 36.32
C ILE A 4 5.90 -12.46 36.39
N LEU A 5 7.10 -13.05 36.31
CA LEU A 5 8.39 -12.38 36.42
C LEU A 5 8.89 -11.80 35.09
N PHE A 6 8.33 -12.24 33.97
CA PHE A 6 8.71 -11.80 32.64
C PHE A 6 7.53 -11.92 31.67
N GLU A 7 7.20 -10.84 30.98
CA GLU A 7 6.24 -10.81 29.87
C GLU A 7 7.02 -10.44 28.61
N GLU A 8 7.25 -11.41 27.72
CA GLU A 8 7.98 -11.16 26.49
C GLU A 8 7.03 -10.58 25.43
N LYS A 9 7.15 -9.27 25.15
CA LYS A 9 6.48 -8.64 24.01
C LYS A 9 7.29 -8.85 22.74
N GLN A 10 6.86 -9.77 21.88
CA GLN A 10 7.39 -9.88 20.52
C GLN A 10 7.07 -8.62 19.71
N ARG A 11 8.07 -7.78 19.43
CA ARG A 11 7.97 -6.65 18.50
C ARG A 11 8.55 -7.06 17.14
N PHE A 12 7.68 -7.38 16.20
CA PHE A 12 8.09 -7.65 14.82
C PHE A 12 8.36 -6.33 14.08
N ASN A 13 9.61 -6.09 13.68
CA ASN A 13 9.94 -4.94 12.83
C ASN A 13 9.61 -5.24 11.37
N ALA A 14 8.37 -4.96 10.96
CA ALA A 14 7.85 -5.30 9.63
C ALA A 14 8.01 -4.18 8.57
N TRP A 15 9.18 -3.53 8.54
CA TRP A 15 9.46 -2.44 7.57
C TRP A 15 9.35 -2.90 6.10
N TRP A 16 9.63 -4.17 5.83
CA TRP A 16 9.58 -4.76 4.49
C TRP A 16 8.15 -4.84 3.92
N LEU A 17 7.11 -4.86 4.76
CA LEU A 17 5.72 -4.81 4.30
C LEU A 17 5.41 -3.47 3.62
N VAL A 18 6.07 -2.38 4.03
CA VAL A 18 5.93 -1.08 3.38
C VAL A 18 6.48 -1.13 1.95
N LEU A 19 7.59 -1.85 1.71
CA LEU A 19 8.14 -2.02 0.36
C LEU A 19 7.20 -2.81 -0.56
N ILE A 20 6.58 -3.88 -0.03
CA ILE A 20 5.60 -4.67 -0.78
C ILE A 20 4.40 -3.82 -1.21
N LEU A 21 4.06 -2.78 -0.46
CA LEU A 21 3.00 -1.84 -0.82
C LEU A 21 3.49 -0.74 -1.78
N LEU A 22 4.69 -0.21 -1.58
CA LEU A 22 5.21 0.88 -2.41
C LEU A 22 5.47 0.45 -3.87
N ILE A 23 5.91 -0.79 -4.11
CA ILE A 23 6.21 -1.30 -5.46
C ILE A 23 4.98 -1.25 -6.38
N PRO A 24 3.86 -1.95 -6.08
CA PRO A 24 2.66 -1.91 -6.93
C PRO A 24 2.03 -0.52 -6.97
N PHE A 25 2.15 0.29 -5.90
CA PHE A 25 1.71 1.68 -5.95
C PHE A 25 2.49 2.51 -6.98
N GLY A 26 3.82 2.34 -7.04
CA GLY A 26 4.66 2.99 -8.04
C GLY A 26 4.30 2.59 -9.47
N VAL A 27 4.04 1.30 -9.70
CA VAL A 27 3.55 0.82 -11.01
C VAL A 27 2.21 1.45 -11.35
N MET A 28 1.30 1.54 -10.39
CA MET A 28 0.00 2.14 -10.60
C MET A 28 0.08 3.63 -10.93
N LEU A 29 0.96 4.38 -10.25
CA LEU A 29 1.22 5.78 -10.56
C LEU A 29 1.81 5.95 -11.97
N TYR A 30 2.70 5.06 -12.38
CA TYR A 30 3.24 5.08 -13.73
C TYR A 30 2.13 4.89 -14.77
N ILE A 31 1.24 3.90 -14.58
CA ILE A 31 0.10 3.65 -15.48
C ILE A 31 -0.86 4.84 -15.50
N ALA A 32 -1.19 5.40 -14.33
CA ALA A 32 -2.08 6.54 -14.23
C ALA A 32 -1.51 7.79 -14.90
N THR A 33 -0.22 8.07 -14.72
CA THR A 33 0.43 9.20 -15.38
C THR A 33 0.53 8.98 -16.89
N SER A 34 0.93 7.80 -17.36
CA SER A 34 1.00 7.49 -18.80
C SER A 34 -0.37 7.61 -19.47
N GLN A 35 -1.42 7.15 -18.81
CA GLN A 35 -2.76 7.15 -19.39
C GLN A 35 -3.47 8.50 -19.30
N LEU A 36 -3.46 9.14 -18.11
CA LEU A 36 -4.21 10.37 -17.88
C LEU A 36 -3.51 11.61 -18.45
N LEU A 37 -2.17 11.64 -18.48
CA LEU A 37 -1.41 12.80 -18.95
C LEU A 37 -0.89 12.63 -20.38
N PHE A 38 -0.43 11.44 -20.74
CA PHE A 38 0.16 11.20 -22.06
C PHE A 38 -0.79 10.50 -23.04
N HIS A 39 -1.99 10.10 -22.58
CA HIS A 39 -2.96 9.33 -23.38
C HIS A 39 -2.36 8.06 -24.02
N VAL A 40 -1.34 7.51 -23.38
CA VAL A 40 -0.67 6.27 -23.80
C VAL A 40 -1.30 5.10 -23.07
N ALA A 41 -1.78 4.13 -23.84
CA ALA A 41 -2.27 2.86 -23.32
C ALA A 41 -1.12 2.09 -22.65
N PHE A 42 -1.39 1.49 -21.50
CA PHE A 42 -0.47 0.55 -20.89
C PHE A 42 -0.82 -0.87 -21.36
N GLY A 43 -0.04 -1.41 -22.30
CA GLY A 43 -0.34 -2.66 -22.99
C GLY A 43 -1.27 -2.44 -24.19
N ASP A 44 -2.11 -3.43 -24.50
CA ASP A 44 -2.95 -3.40 -25.71
C ASP A 44 -4.27 -2.61 -25.55
N GLN A 45 -4.64 -2.25 -24.31
CA GLN A 45 -5.92 -1.61 -24.00
C GLN A 45 -5.77 -0.48 -22.97
N ILE A 46 -6.55 0.58 -23.16
CA ILE A 46 -6.67 1.69 -22.21
C ILE A 46 -7.59 1.23 -21.08
N ILE A 47 -7.13 1.35 -19.83
CA ILE A 47 -7.95 1.06 -18.66
C ILE A 47 -9.04 2.13 -18.56
N ASN A 48 -10.23 1.82 -18.06
CA ASN A 48 -11.22 2.88 -17.82
C ASN A 48 -10.68 3.89 -16.77
N ASP A 49 -10.63 5.18 -17.11
CA ASP A 49 -10.09 6.24 -16.24
C ASP A 49 -10.77 6.28 -14.87
N GLY A 50 -12.09 6.11 -14.83
CA GLY A 50 -12.85 6.07 -13.59
C GLY A 50 -12.47 4.88 -12.71
N ALA A 51 -12.33 3.70 -13.30
CA ALA A 51 -11.86 2.51 -12.59
C ALA A 51 -10.43 2.69 -12.05
N LEU A 52 -9.55 3.31 -12.83
CA LEU A 52 -8.17 3.59 -12.43
C LEU A 52 -8.11 4.52 -11.21
N LEU A 53 -8.90 5.59 -11.22
CA LEU A 53 -8.99 6.55 -10.11
C LEU A 53 -9.60 5.90 -8.85
N ILE A 54 -10.65 5.10 -9.00
CA ILE A 54 -11.25 4.35 -7.87
C ILE A 54 -10.22 3.42 -7.25
N PHE A 55 -9.50 2.68 -8.08
CA PHE A 55 -8.51 1.71 -7.62
C PHE A 55 -7.32 2.42 -6.95
N MET A 56 -6.91 3.61 -7.44
CA MET A 56 -5.89 4.44 -6.78
C MET A 56 -6.37 4.94 -5.42
N GLY A 57 -7.61 5.42 -5.35
CA GLY A 57 -8.21 5.86 -4.09
C GLY A 57 -8.29 4.75 -3.06
N PHE A 58 -8.73 3.56 -3.48
CA PHE A 58 -8.73 2.37 -2.62
C PHE A 58 -7.32 2.02 -2.14
N TYR A 59 -6.33 2.04 -3.03
CA TYR A 59 -4.93 1.75 -2.69
C TYR A 59 -4.38 2.73 -1.64
N LEU A 60 -4.65 4.03 -1.80
CA LEU A 60 -4.25 5.06 -0.86
C LEU A 60 -4.87 4.87 0.53
N ILE A 61 -6.17 4.57 0.58
CA ILE A 61 -6.88 4.27 1.83
C ILE A 61 -6.24 3.06 2.50
N PHE A 62 -6.02 1.97 1.75
CA PHE A 62 -5.38 0.76 2.26
C PHE A 62 -3.98 1.02 2.81
N PHE A 63 -3.15 1.78 2.07
CA PHE A 63 -1.82 2.18 2.51
C PHE A 63 -1.87 3.01 3.80
N PHE A 64 -2.80 3.95 3.90
CA PHE A 64 -3.00 4.76 5.10
C PHE A 64 -3.36 3.91 6.33
N PHE A 65 -4.34 3.00 6.20
CA PHE A 65 -4.71 2.07 7.28
C PHE A 65 -3.53 1.18 7.69
N PHE A 66 -2.82 0.62 6.72
CA PHE A 66 -1.65 -0.22 6.98
C PHE A 66 -0.55 0.54 7.72
N SER A 67 -0.23 1.77 7.27
CA SER A 67 0.80 2.60 7.90
C SER A 67 0.45 2.97 9.33
N THR A 68 -0.83 3.29 9.60
CA THR A 68 -1.34 3.58 10.95
C THR A 68 -1.25 2.35 11.84
N PHE A 69 -1.68 1.19 11.36
CA PHE A 69 -1.60 -0.07 12.10
C PHE A 69 -0.15 -0.47 12.43
N ASN A 70 0.75 -0.37 11.46
CA ASN A 70 2.17 -0.65 11.66
C ASN A 70 2.83 0.32 12.66
N TRP A 71 2.37 1.58 12.72
CA TRP A 71 2.86 2.55 13.69
C TRP A 71 2.33 2.27 15.10
N LEU A 72 1.07 1.84 15.24
CA LEU A 72 0.47 1.46 16.53
C LEU A 72 1.09 0.21 17.16
N LEU A 73 1.73 -0.66 16.36
CA LEU A 73 2.37 -1.88 16.83
C LEU A 73 3.85 -1.71 17.23
N ARG A 74 4.44 -0.53 17.00
CA ARG A 74 5.82 -0.22 17.40
C ARG A 74 5.92 0.26 18.84
#